data_AF-A0A938MQ65-F1
#
_entry.id   AF-A0A938MQ65-F1
#
_cell.length_a   1.000
_cell.length_b   1.000
_cell.length_c   1.000
_cell.angle_alpha   90.00
_cell.angle_beta   90.00
_cell.angle_gamma   90.00
#
_symmetry.space_group_name_H-M   'P 1'
#
loop_
_entity.id
_entity.type
_entity.pdbx_description
1 polymer ?
#
loop_
_entity_poly.entity_id
_entity_poly.type
_entity_poly.pdbx_seq_one_letter_code
_entity_poly.pdbx_strand_id
1 'polypeptide(L)' 'MHLTVEQLRAAERGEAVRIEAGGKKYVLLSQGVYEDSLDFSPWTTREIDALADEALELISGDGLDEPDEA' A
#
# COMPACT_ATOMS: atom_id res chain seq x y z
N MET A 1 9.23 -6.31 -31.77
CA MET A 1 9.29 -7.04 -30.49
C MET A 1 8.24 -8.12 -30.53
N HIS A 2 8.60 -9.39 -30.33
CA HIS A 2 7.66 -10.51 -30.31
C HIS A 2 7.83 -11.25 -28.98
N LEU A 3 6.73 -11.38 -28.24
CA LEU A 3 6.67 -12.12 -26.99
C LEU A 3 6.18 -13.53 -27.27
N THR A 4 6.72 -14.52 -26.57
CA THR A 4 6.15 -15.87 -26.62
C THR A 4 4.85 -15.92 -25.81
N VAL A 5 3.99 -16.90 -26.12
CA VAL A 5 2.76 -17.14 -25.36
C VAL A 5 3.06 -17.39 -23.88
N GLU A 6 4.17 -18.06 -23.56
CA GLU A 6 4.60 -18.31 -22.19
C GLU A 6 4.99 -17.02 -21.46
N GLN A 7 5.70 -16.12 -22.14
CA GLN A 7 6.09 -14.81 -21.59
C GLN A 7 4.86 -13.92 -21.32
N LEU A 8 3.86 -13.95 -22.21
CA LEU A 8 2.59 -13.26 -21.98
C LEU A 8 1.87 -13.82 -20.75
N ARG A 9 1.73 -15.14 -20.66
CA ARG A 9 1.06 -15.80 -19.52
C ARG A 9 1.80 -15.58 -18.20
N ALA A 10 3.13 -15.55 -18.21
CA ALA A 10 3.93 -15.26 -17.03
C ALA A 10 3.71 -13.80 -16.57
N ALA A 11 3.74 -12.85 -17.51
CA ALA A 11 3.42 -11.46 -17.19
C ALA A 11 1.99 -11.32 -16.64
N GLU A 12 0.98 -11.95 -17.26
CA GLU A 12 -0.41 -11.95 -16.77
C GLU A 12 -0.56 -12.45 -15.33
N ARG A 13 0.30 -13.38 -14.90
CA ARG A 13 0.34 -13.88 -13.50
C ARG A 13 1.10 -12.98 -12.52
N GLY A 14 1.62 -11.84 -12.97
CA GLY A 14 2.43 -10.95 -12.15
C GLY A 14 3.91 -11.31 -12.09
N GLU A 15 4.38 -12.28 -12.87
CA GLU A 15 5.79 -12.65 -12.90
C GLU A 15 6.60 -11.64 -13.73
N ALA A 16 7.79 -11.27 -13.24
CA ALA A 16 8.71 -10.43 -13.98
C ALA A 16 9.40 -11.23 -15.11
N VAL A 17 9.17 -10.83 -16.36
CA VAL A 17 9.68 -11.55 -17.54
C VAL A 17 10.85 -10.80 -18.15
N ARG A 18 12.02 -11.44 -18.23
CA ARG A 18 13.19 -10.88 -18.92
C ARG A 18 13.11 -11.15 -20.42
N ILE A 19 13.29 -10.10 -21.22
CA ILE A 19 13.27 -10.19 -22.69
C ILE A 19 14.47 -9.47 -23.29
N GLU A 20 14.88 -9.88 -24.49
CA GLU A 20 15.93 -9.22 -25.24
C GLU A 20 15.38 -8.76 -26.60
N ALA A 21 15.59 -7.49 -26.93
CA ALA A 21 15.16 -6.91 -28.20
C ALA A 21 16.20 -5.90 -28.69
N GLY A 22 16.63 -6.03 -29.95
CA GLY A 22 17.62 -5.12 -30.54
C GLY A 22 18.95 -5.05 -29.77
N GLY A 23 19.40 -6.18 -29.20
CA GLY A 23 20.63 -6.28 -28.39
C GLY A 23 20.53 -5.64 -27.00
N LYS A 24 19.33 -5.24 -26.57
CA LYS A 24 19.07 -4.65 -25.24
C LYS A 24 18.19 -5.57 -24.42
N LYS A 25 18.46 -5.63 -23.12
CA LYS A 25 17.70 -6.41 -22.13
C LYS A 25 16.62 -5.54 -21.51
N TYR A 26 15.42 -6.09 -21.39
CA TYR A 26 14.26 -5.45 -20.78
C TYR A 26 13.61 -6.39 -19.77
N VAL A 27 12.82 -5.82 -18.87
CA VAL A 27 11.95 -6.56 -17.94
C VAL A 27 10.52 -6.12 -18.20
N LEU A 28 9.66 -7.08 -18.51
CA LEU A 28 8.23 -6.91 -18.65
C LEU A 28 7.57 -7.24 -17.31
N LEU A 29 6.70 -6.34 -16.86
CA LEU A 29 5.90 -6.46 -15.63
C LEU A 29 4.44 -6.26 -16.02
N SER A 30 3.51 -6.98 -15.38
CA SER A 30 2.09 -6.66 -15.57
C SER A 30 1.70 -5.37 -14.86
N GLN A 31 0.69 -4.73 -15.40
CA GLN A 31 0.09 -3.53 -14.82
C GLN A 31 -0.40 -3.78 -13.38
N GLY A 32 -0.95 -4.97 -13.10
CA GLY A 32 -1.41 -5.36 -11.76
C GLY A 32 -0.34 -5.30 -10.67
N VAL A 33 0.94 -5.51 -11.00
CA VAL A 33 2.06 -5.38 -10.05
C VAL A 33 2.23 -3.93 -9.55
N TYR A 34 1.77 -2.94 -10.32
CA TYR A 34 1.76 -1.53 -9.91
C TYR A 34 0.42 -1.09 -9.30
N GLU A 35 -0.65 -1.88 -9.49
CA GLU A 35 -1.98 -1.60 -8.96
C GLU A 35 -2.21 -2.16 -7.56
N ASP A 36 -1.38 -3.10 -7.11
CA ASP A 36 -1.24 -3.39 -5.67
C ASP A 36 -0.72 -2.12 -5.00
N SER A 37 -1.69 -1.38 -4.47
CA SER A 37 -1.60 -0.06 -3.89
C SER A 37 -0.35 0.08 -3.03
N LEU A 38 0.65 0.80 -3.56
CA LEU A 38 1.62 1.47 -2.72
C LEU A 38 0.82 2.46 -1.86
N ASP A 39 0.52 2.04 -0.63
CA ASP A 39 0.01 2.94 0.39
C ASP A 39 1.13 3.92 0.74
N PHE A 40 1.12 5.08 0.08
CA PHE A 40 2.03 6.18 0.37
C PHE A 40 1.57 7.00 1.58
N SER A 41 0.53 6.56 2.29
CA SER A 41 0.11 7.24 3.51
C SER A 41 1.23 7.17 4.53
N PRO A 42 1.47 8.26 5.27
CA PRO A 42 2.50 8.30 6.31
C PRO A 42 2.20 7.33 7.47
N TRP A 43 0.96 6.83 7.55
CA TRP A 43 0.48 5.90 8.55
C TRP A 43 -0.41 4.85 7.91
N THR A 44 -0.26 3.61 8.35
CA THR A 44 -1.17 2.51 8.08
C THR A 44 -2.52 2.74 8.75
N THR A 45 -3.59 2.09 8.26
CA THR A 45 -4.92 2.12 8.89
C THR A 45 -4.86 1.74 10.38
N ARG A 46 -4.03 0.75 10.72
CA ARG A 46 -3.86 0.30 12.11
C ARG A 46 -3.23 1.38 13.01
N GLU A 47 -2.29 2.16 12.49
CA GLU A 47 -1.67 3.26 13.24
C GLU A 47 -2.66 4.41 13.44
N ILE A 48 -3.53 4.67 12.47
CA ILE A 48 -4.62 5.65 12.60
C ILE A 48 -5.64 5.18 13.65
N ASP A 49 -6.03 3.91 13.63
CA ASP A 49 -6.95 3.34 14.60
C ASP A 49 -6.36 3.38 16.02
N ALA A 50 -5.09 3.04 16.19
CA ALA A 50 -4.40 3.13 17.49
C ALA A 50 -4.35 4.58 18.01
N LEU A 51 -4.07 5.57 17.15
CA LEU A 51 -4.10 6.98 17.52
C LEU A 51 -5.50 7.43 17.94
N ALA A 52 -6.54 6.94 17.26
CA ALA A 52 -7.92 7.25 17.61
C ALA A 52 -8.32 6.67 18.97
N ASP A 53 -7.90 5.43 19.27
CA ASP A 53 -8.12 4.78 20.58
C ASP A 53 -7.41 5.53 21.71
N GLU A 54 -6.14 5.91 21.53
CA GLU A 54 -5.38 6.71 22.50
C GLU A 54 -6.03 8.08 22.77
N ALA A 55 -6.50 8.75 21.71
CA ALA A 55 -7.21 10.02 21.84
C ALA A 55 -8.55 9.87 22.59
N LEU A 56 -9.26 8.76 22.37
CA LEU A 56 -10.51 8.46 23.06
C LEU A 56 -10.27 8.17 24.55
N GLU A 57 -9.21 7.45 24.89
CA GLU A 57 -8.80 7.20 26.28
C GLU A 57 -8.44 8.49 27.00
N LEU A 58 -7.76 9.44 26.34
CA LEU A 58 -7.44 10.75 26.89
C LEU A 58 -8.70 11.58 27.19
N ILE A 59 -9.67 11.61 26.27
CA ILE A 59 -10.93 12.36 26.45
C ILE A 59 -11.83 11.69 27.50
N SER A 60 -11.74 10.37 27.66
CA SER A 60 -12.56 9.61 28.61
C SER A 60 -11.95 9.53 30.01
N GLY A 61 -10.63 9.71 30.13
CA GLY A 61 -9.88 9.69 31.38
C GLY A 61 -9.74 11.06 32.05
N ASP A 62 -9.87 12.16 31.29
CA ASP A 62 -10.06 13.49 31.85
C ASP A 62 -11.53 13.62 32.25
N GLY A 63 -11.85 13.07 33.43
CA GLY A 63 -13.09 13.38 34.11
C GLY A 63 -13.18 14.90 34.18
N LEU A 64 -14.16 15.46 33.48
CA LEU A 64 -14.50 16.87 33.54
C LEU A 64 -14.53 17.26 35.02
N ASP A 65 -13.48 17.94 35.50
CA ASP A 65 -13.58 18.73 36.71
C ASP A 65 -14.68 19.75 36.39
N GLU A 66 -15.89 19.47 36.85
CA GLU A 66 -17.00 20.41 36.77
C GLU A 66 -16.48 21.73 37.36
N PRO A 67 -16.67 22.87 36.67
CA PRO A 67 -16.25 24.14 37.24
C PRO A 67 -17.02 24.34 38.56
N ASP A 68 -16.30 24.40 39.68
CA ASP A 68 -16.86 24.79 40.98
C ASP A 68 -17.63 26.10 40.79
N GLU A 69 -18.96 26.03 40.94
CA GLU A 69 -19.83 27.21 40.93
C GLU A 69 -19.44 28.09 42.14
N ALA A 70 -18.88 29.27 41.83
CA ALA A 70 -18.57 30.33 42.79
C ALA A 70 -19.59 31.48 42.73
#